data_AF-A0A7W3UZ03-F1
#
_entry.id   AF-A0A7W3UZ03-F1
#
_cell.length_a   1.000
_cell.length_b   1.000
_cell.length_c   1.000
_cell.angle_alpha   90.00
_cell.angle_beta   90.00
_cell.angle_gamma   90.00
#
_symmetry.space_group_name_H-M   'P 1'
#
loop_
_entity.id
_entity.type
_entity.pdbx_description
1 polymer ?
#
loop_
_entity_poly.entity_id
_entity_poly.type
_entity_poly.pdbx_seq_one_letter_code
_entity_poly.pdbx_strand_id
1 'polypeptide(L)'
;MKKLLLILIALSTLLLAACGDREAYRAHRAERNKPRVVAMEHSVMLMRRPYPQIHILADGNLRIDDIGIPTDEHQRTLLREVFVKMQILRQNTLTSDTTQARAPKIQAPANLVIFPPELIAAVPELRDYTECFDNLVAER
;
A
#
# COMPACT_ATOMS: atom_id res chain seq x y z
N MET A 1 -39.82 37.03 -10.50
CA MET A 1 -39.38 36.09 -9.44
C MET A 1 -38.85 34.76 -10.02
N LYS A 2 -39.54 34.09 -10.96
CA LYS A 2 -39.05 32.84 -11.60
C LYS A 2 -37.73 32.97 -12.39
N LYS A 3 -37.50 34.10 -13.07
CA LYS A 3 -36.27 34.34 -13.86
C LYS A 3 -35.02 34.46 -12.98
N LEU A 4 -35.15 35.04 -11.79
CA LEU A 4 -34.04 35.17 -10.83
C LEU A 4 -33.66 33.82 -10.22
N LEU A 5 -34.67 32.99 -9.90
CA LEU A 5 -34.49 31.62 -9.42
C LEU A 5 -33.72 30.75 -10.43
N LEU A 6 -34.06 30.86 -11.72
CA LEU A 6 -33.38 30.11 -12.78
C LEU A 6 -31.90 30.51 -12.94
N ILE A 7 -31.59 31.80 -12.77
CA ILE A 7 -30.20 32.30 -12.80
C ILE A 7 -29.42 31.79 -11.59
N LEU A 8 -30.02 31.78 -10.39
CA LEU A 8 -29.38 31.23 -9.19
C LEU A 8 -29.11 29.73 -9.29
N ILE A 9 -30.05 28.96 -9.87
CA ILE A 9 -29.84 27.52 -10.12
C ILE A 9 -28.72 27.31 -11.14
N ALA A 10 -28.71 28.07 -12.24
CA ALA A 10 -27.65 27.98 -13.25
C ALA A 10 -26.27 28.38 -12.68
N LEU A 11 -26.21 29.36 -11.78
CA LEU A 11 -24.97 29.76 -11.13
C LEU A 11 -24.48 28.69 -10.14
N SER A 12 -25.39 28.04 -9.42
CA SER A 12 -25.03 26.94 -8.50
C SER A 12 -24.48 25.72 -9.24
N THR A 13 -25.01 25.36 -10.41
CA THR A 13 -24.52 24.20 -11.17
C THR A 13 -23.13 24.43 -11.76
N LEU A 14 -22.80 25.68 -12.12
CA LEU A 14 -21.45 26.09 -12.52
C LEU A 14 -20.45 26.01 -11.36
N LEU A 15 -20.86 26.42 -10.15
CA LEU A 15 -20.03 26.32 -8.95
C LEU A 15 -19.76 24.85 -8.54
N LEU A 16 -20.76 23.96 -8.64
CA LEU A 16 -20.56 22.53 -8.38
C LEU A 16 -19.66 21.84 -9.41
N ALA A 17 -19.66 22.31 -10.67
CA ALA A 17 -18.76 21.79 -11.71
C ALA A 17 -17.31 22.29 -11.54
N ALA A 18 -17.11 23.46 -10.91
CA ALA A 18 -15.79 24.04 -10.64
C ALA A 18 -15.19 23.60 -9.29
N CYS A 19 -15.98 23.00 -8.38
CA CYS A 19 -15.54 22.62 -7.04
C CYS A 19 -14.65 21.36 -6.96
N GLY A 20 -14.20 20.82 -8.09
CA GLY A 20 -13.20 19.76 -8.06
C GLY A 20 -12.93 19.22 -9.45
N ASP A 21 -11.66 19.21 -9.83
CA ASP A 21 -11.19 18.51 -11.01
C ASP A 21 -11.48 17.00 -10.82
N ARG A 22 -12.63 16.58 -11.35
CA ARG A 22 -13.16 15.22 -11.21
C ARG A 22 -12.21 14.20 -11.82
N GLU A 23 -11.42 14.62 -12.80
CA GLU A 23 -10.43 13.79 -13.46
C GLU A 23 -9.20 13.61 -12.58
N ALA A 24 -8.66 14.69 -12.01
CA ALA A 24 -7.60 14.62 -11.01
C ALA A 24 -8.05 13.79 -9.78
N TYR A 25 -9.27 13.99 -9.28
CA TYR A 25 -9.83 13.21 -8.18
C TYR A 25 -9.95 11.71 -8.51
N ARG A 26 -10.40 11.37 -9.73
CA ARG A 26 -10.46 9.98 -10.20
C ARG A 26 -9.07 9.37 -10.33
N ALA A 27 -8.10 10.10 -10.86
CA ALA A 27 -6.71 9.66 -10.97
C ALA A 27 -6.09 9.40 -9.59
N HIS A 28 -6.26 10.32 -8.63
CA HIS A 28 -5.84 10.14 -7.25
C HIS A 28 -6.51 8.92 -6.60
N ARG A 29 -7.81 8.71 -6.82
CA ARG A 29 -8.53 7.54 -6.30
C ARG A 29 -8.01 6.24 -6.89
N ALA A 30 -7.82 6.19 -8.21
CA ALA A 30 -7.29 5.03 -8.90
C ALA A 30 -5.88 4.69 -8.40
N GLU A 31 -5.05 5.71 -8.16
CA GLU A 31 -3.71 5.53 -7.64
C GLU A 31 -3.68 4.99 -6.19
N ARG A 32 -4.53 5.50 -5.30
CA ARG A 32 -4.62 5.01 -3.91
C ARG A 32 -5.10 3.55 -3.81
N ASN A 33 -5.84 3.09 -4.82
CA ASN A 33 -6.39 1.74 -4.87
C ASN A 33 -5.41 0.71 -5.45
N LYS A 34 -4.23 1.13 -5.94
CA LYS A 34 -3.24 0.20 -6.47
C LYS A 34 -2.76 -0.75 -5.38
N PRO A 35 -2.70 -2.07 -5.67
CA PRO A 35 -2.06 -3.04 -4.80
C PRO A 35 -0.63 -2.60 -4.48
N ARG A 36 -0.21 -2.76 -3.23
CA ARG A 36 1.13 -2.35 -2.80
C ARG A 36 1.57 -3.04 -1.52
N VAL A 37 2.87 -3.12 -1.36
CA VAL A 37 3.53 -3.41 -0.08
C VAL A 37 4.04 -2.11 0.51
N VAL A 38 3.74 -1.89 1.79
CA VAL A 38 4.21 -0.74 2.56
C VAL A 38 5.13 -1.26 3.67
N ALA A 39 6.40 -0.86 3.64
CA ALA A 39 7.28 -1.04 4.78
C ALA A 39 6.96 0.05 5.81
N MET A 40 6.29 -0.33 6.89
CA MET A 40 5.98 0.50 8.05
C MET A 40 7.13 0.41 9.07
N GLU A 41 7.09 1.23 10.13
CA GLU A 41 8.12 1.21 11.17
C GLU A 41 8.23 -0.15 11.90
N HIS A 42 7.09 -0.78 12.19
CA HIS A 42 7.04 -2.02 12.97
C HIS A 42 6.39 -3.21 12.24
N SER A 43 6.01 -3.03 10.97
CA SER A 43 5.42 -4.09 10.17
C SER A 43 5.66 -3.90 8.67
N VAL A 44 5.46 -4.95 7.90
CA VAL A 44 5.31 -4.87 6.45
C VAL A 44 3.86 -5.14 6.11
N MET A 45 3.17 -4.14 5.57
CA MET A 45 1.75 -4.21 5.25
C MET A 45 1.55 -4.50 3.76
N LEU A 46 0.76 -5.51 3.43
CA LEU A 46 0.30 -5.80 2.07
C LEU A 46 -1.14 -5.33 1.96
N MET A 47 -1.41 -4.52 0.93
CA MET A 47 -2.73 -3.93 0.70
C MET A 47 -3.18 -4.21 -0.72
N ARG A 48 -4.27 -4.97 -0.88
CA ARG A 48 -4.94 -5.23 -2.16
C ARG A 48 -6.44 -5.17 -1.97
N ARG A 49 -7.15 -4.29 -2.68
CA ARG A 49 -8.62 -4.31 -2.64
C ARG A 49 -9.16 -5.42 -3.56
N PRO A 50 -10.27 -6.09 -3.20
CA PRO A 50 -11.12 -5.89 -2.01
C PRO A 50 -10.70 -6.71 -0.78
N TYR A 51 -9.50 -7.30 -0.79
CA TYR A 51 -9.00 -8.16 0.27
C TYR A 51 -8.62 -7.38 1.55
N PRO A 52 -8.58 -8.06 2.71
CA PRO A 52 -8.10 -7.46 3.96
C PRO A 52 -6.62 -7.04 3.87
N GLN A 53 -6.12 -6.34 4.87
CA GLN A 53 -4.71 -5.99 4.95
C GLN A 53 -3.94 -7.12 5.61
N ILE A 54 -2.75 -7.45 5.11
CA ILE A 54 -1.87 -8.41 5.77
C ILE A 54 -0.71 -7.65 6.38
N HIS A 55 -0.40 -7.95 7.63
CA HIS A 55 0.78 -7.42 8.33
C HIS A 55 1.76 -8.55 8.65
N ILE A 56 2.99 -8.40 8.18
CA ILE A 56 4.12 -9.22 8.59
C ILE A 56 4.85 -8.44 9.70
N LEU A 57 4.93 -9.04 10.88
CA LEU A 57 5.55 -8.45 12.06
C LEU A 57 7.04 -8.82 12.18
N ALA A 58 7.77 -8.08 13.00
CA ALA A 58 9.21 -8.26 13.20
C ALA A 58 9.60 -9.64 13.78
N ASP A 59 8.70 -10.28 14.52
CA ASP A 59 8.89 -11.62 15.10
C ASP A 59 8.51 -12.76 14.13
N GLY A 60 8.10 -12.41 12.91
CA GLY A 60 7.64 -13.34 11.87
C GLY A 60 6.17 -13.73 12.01
N ASN A 61 5.43 -13.14 12.95
CA ASN A 61 3.99 -13.37 13.03
C ASN A 61 3.26 -12.67 11.88
N LEU A 62 2.19 -13.31 11.43
CA LEU A 62 1.31 -12.81 10.38
C LEU A 62 -0.01 -12.36 11.00
N ARG A 63 -0.52 -11.20 10.60
CA ARG A 63 -1.87 -10.74 10.93
C ARG A 63 -2.65 -10.44 9.66
N ILE A 64 -3.93 -10.78 9.66
CA ILE A 64 -4.90 -10.33 8.65
C ILE A 64 -5.85 -9.39 9.36
N ASP A 65 -5.83 -8.12 8.95
CA ASP A 65 -6.39 -7.00 9.70
C ASP A 65 -5.94 -7.08 11.18
N ASP A 66 -6.86 -7.36 12.10
CA ASP A 66 -6.57 -7.48 13.53
C ASP A 66 -6.33 -8.91 14.03
N ILE A 67 -6.50 -9.92 13.18
CA ILE A 67 -6.49 -11.33 13.55
C ILE A 67 -5.10 -11.92 13.34
N GLY A 68 -4.49 -12.47 14.39
CA GLY A 68 -3.24 -13.23 14.28
C GLY A 68 -3.45 -14.58 13.61
N ILE A 69 -2.62 -14.89 12.62
CA ILE A 69 -2.63 -16.17 11.91
C ILE A 69 -1.56 -17.08 12.56
N PRO A 70 -1.94 -18.28 13.01
CA PRO A 70 -0.98 -19.25 13.49
C PRO A 70 0.04 -19.57 12.39
N THR A 71 1.31 -19.42 12.71
CA THR A 71 2.42 -19.73 11.80
C THR A 71 3.39 -20.69 12.48
N ASP A 72 3.93 -21.64 11.72
CA ASP A 72 4.98 -22.52 12.21
C ASP A 72 6.36 -21.84 12.16
N GLU A 73 7.38 -22.47 12.75
CA GLU A 73 8.70 -21.85 12.86
C GLU A 73 9.39 -21.63 11.51
N HIS A 74 9.12 -22.47 10.52
CA HIS A 74 9.66 -22.31 9.17
C HIS A 74 9.02 -21.11 8.48
N GLN A 75 7.69 -21.00 8.52
CA GLN A 75 6.95 -19.83 8.03
C GLN A 75 7.40 -18.54 8.71
N ARG A 76 7.54 -18.54 10.04
CA ARG A 76 8.01 -17.37 10.80
C ARG A 76 9.42 -16.94 10.40
N THR A 77 10.29 -17.89 10.07
CA THR A 77 11.64 -17.61 9.58
C THR A 77 11.59 -16.89 8.23
N LEU A 78 10.82 -17.41 7.27
CA LEU A 78 10.65 -16.78 5.96
C LEU A 78 10.02 -15.38 6.07
N LEU A 79 9.02 -15.21 6.95
CA LEU A 79 8.38 -13.93 7.21
C LEU A 79 9.34 -12.92 7.85
N ARG A 80 10.19 -13.34 8.78
CA ARG A 80 11.27 -12.50 9.36
C ARG A 80 12.25 -12.04 8.29
N GLU A 81 12.65 -12.92 7.38
CA GLU A 81 13.56 -12.53 6.29
C GLU A 81 12.95 -11.45 5.40
N VAL A 82 11.68 -11.59 5.03
CA VAL A 82 10.94 -10.56 4.27
C VAL A 82 10.94 -9.25 5.04
N PHE A 83 10.58 -9.29 6.33
CA PHE A 83 10.54 -8.11 7.18
C PHE A 83 11.89 -7.39 7.19
N VAL A 84 12.98 -8.10 7.47
CA VAL A 84 14.33 -7.51 7.52
C VAL A 84 14.73 -6.91 6.18
N LYS A 85 14.53 -7.63 5.07
CA LYS A 85 14.84 -7.13 3.71
C LYS A 85 14.07 -5.84 3.43
N MET A 86 12.76 -5.80 3.74
CA MET A 86 11.93 -4.61 3.54
C MET A 86 12.36 -3.45 4.44
N GLN A 87 12.76 -3.68 5.69
CA GLN A 87 13.24 -2.62 6.58
C GLN A 87 14.57 -2.02 6.12
N ILE A 88 15.50 -2.85 5.62
CA ILE A 88 16.75 -2.36 5.03
C ILE A 88 16.43 -1.45 3.83
N LEU A 89 15.54 -1.89 2.95
CA LEU A 89 15.13 -1.11 1.78
C LEU A 89 14.38 0.17 2.18
N ARG A 90 13.54 0.13 3.22
CA ARG A 90 12.88 1.30 3.80
C ARG A 90 13.92 2.32 4.23
N GLN A 91 14.89 1.91 5.05
CA GLN A 91 15.92 2.78 5.58
C GLN A 91 16.75 3.43 4.46
N ASN A 92 17.19 2.64 3.47
CA ASN A 92 17.93 3.15 2.31
C ASN A 92 17.14 4.18 1.50
N THR A 93 15.82 3.95 1.38
CA THR A 93 14.91 4.86 0.66
C THR A 93 14.73 6.16 1.44
N LEU A 94 14.59 6.09 2.77
CA LEU A 94 14.36 7.26 3.62
C LEU A 94 15.61 8.11 3.88
N THR A 95 16.81 7.53 3.74
CA THR A 95 18.06 8.31 3.80
C THR A 95 18.27 9.21 2.58
N SER A 96 17.52 8.99 1.49
CA SER A 96 17.54 9.82 0.29
C SER A 96 16.50 10.92 0.40
N ASP A 97 16.82 12.16 0.03
CA ASP A 97 16.02 13.37 0.29
C ASP A 97 14.50 13.20 0.08
N THR A 98 13.72 13.20 1.18
CA THR A 98 12.30 12.88 1.21
C THR A 98 11.39 14.13 1.30
N THR A 99 11.70 15.20 0.58
CA THR A 99 10.91 16.46 0.60
C THR A 99 9.48 16.34 0.07
N GLN A 100 9.10 15.23 -0.56
CA GLN A 100 7.77 15.06 -1.11
C GLN A 100 6.71 14.79 -0.03
N ALA A 101 5.45 15.18 -0.24
CA ALA A 101 4.37 14.85 0.69
C ALA A 101 4.00 13.36 0.72
N ARG A 102 4.48 12.57 -0.26
CA ARG A 102 4.10 11.16 -0.45
C ARG A 102 5.18 10.20 0.03
N ALA A 103 4.74 9.05 0.53
CA ALA A 103 5.60 7.91 0.82
C ALA A 103 6.43 7.52 -0.42
N PRO A 104 7.77 7.54 -0.35
CA PRO A 104 8.62 7.25 -1.49
C PRO A 104 8.52 5.78 -1.92
N LYS A 105 8.70 5.53 -3.21
CA LYS A 105 8.76 4.16 -3.74
C LYS A 105 10.11 3.54 -3.42
N ILE A 106 10.08 2.30 -2.95
CA ILE A 106 11.28 1.50 -2.72
C ILE A 106 11.75 0.96 -4.07
N GLN A 107 13.04 1.12 -4.36
CA GLN A 107 13.70 0.51 -5.51
C GLN A 107 14.53 -0.67 -5.03
N ALA A 108 14.05 -1.89 -5.28
CA ALA A 108 14.79 -3.10 -4.95
C ALA A 108 15.89 -3.35 -6.02
N PRO A 109 17.11 -3.76 -5.62
CA PRO A 109 18.13 -4.23 -6.55
C PRO A 109 17.62 -5.42 -7.39
N ALA A 110 17.99 -5.50 -8.66
CA ALA A 110 17.49 -6.53 -9.58
C ALA A 110 17.80 -7.99 -9.15
N ASN A 111 18.86 -8.18 -8.36
CA ASN A 111 19.27 -9.48 -7.83
C ASN A 111 18.63 -9.84 -6.48
N LEU A 112 17.87 -8.93 -5.86
CA LEU A 112 17.28 -9.14 -4.54
C LEU A 112 15.87 -9.70 -4.65
N VAL A 113 15.70 -10.96 -4.24
CA VAL A 113 14.37 -11.57 -4.08
C VAL A 113 13.86 -11.29 -2.67
N ILE A 114 12.89 -10.37 -2.57
CA ILE A 114 12.25 -10.00 -1.31
C ILE A 114 11.21 -11.05 -0.92
N PHE A 115 10.34 -11.42 -1.87
CA PHE A 115 9.27 -12.41 -1.69
C PHE A 115 9.64 -13.69 -2.45
N PRO A 116 10.30 -14.67 -1.80
CA PRO A 116 10.68 -15.91 -2.48
C PRO A 116 9.43 -16.75 -2.81
N PRO A 117 9.47 -17.56 -3.88
CA PRO A 117 8.34 -18.44 -4.24
C PRO A 117 8.02 -19.47 -3.14
N GLU A 118 9.03 -19.87 -2.36
CA GLU A 118 8.86 -20.75 -1.19
C GLU A 118 7.94 -20.13 -0.12
N LEU A 119 8.02 -18.81 0.10
CA LEU A 119 7.13 -18.11 1.03
C LEU A 119 5.67 -18.25 0.61
N ILE A 120 5.37 -18.11 -0.69
CA ILE A 120 4.01 -18.20 -1.22
C ILE A 120 3.48 -19.65 -1.14
N ALA A 121 4.38 -20.63 -1.27
CA ALA A 121 4.06 -22.04 -1.09
C ALA A 121 3.76 -22.35 0.38
N ALA A 122 4.60 -21.85 1.29
CA ALA A 122 4.54 -22.11 2.73
C ALA A 122 3.44 -21.31 3.45
N VAL A 123 3.12 -20.09 3.01
CA VAL A 123 2.13 -19.18 3.61
C VAL A 123 1.03 -18.89 2.57
N PRO A 124 -0.01 -19.74 2.48
CA PRO A 124 -1.07 -19.62 1.47
C PRO A 124 -1.82 -18.28 1.49
N GLU A 125 -1.89 -17.63 2.65
CA GLU A 125 -2.55 -16.33 2.85
C GLU A 125 -1.98 -15.23 1.94
N LEU A 126 -0.72 -15.37 1.51
CA LEU A 126 -0.04 -14.39 0.66
C LEU A 126 -0.32 -14.59 -0.84
N ARG A 127 -0.92 -15.71 -1.26
CA ARG A 127 -1.13 -16.03 -2.68
C ARG A 127 -1.96 -14.98 -3.41
N ASP A 128 -2.96 -14.43 -2.73
CA ASP A 128 -3.82 -13.38 -3.27
C ASP A 128 -3.14 -12.01 -3.33
N TYR A 129 -1.90 -11.86 -2.86
CA TYR A 129 -1.22 -10.56 -2.75
C TYR A 129 0.01 -10.45 -3.65
N THR A 130 0.26 -11.42 -4.52
CA THR A 130 1.44 -11.42 -5.41
C THR A 130 1.52 -10.16 -6.29
N GLU A 131 0.37 -9.64 -6.73
CA GLU A 131 0.26 -8.36 -7.46
C GLU A 131 0.79 -7.15 -6.67
N CYS A 132 0.89 -7.24 -5.34
CA CYS A 132 1.45 -6.17 -4.51
C CYS A 132 2.97 -6.06 -4.62
N PHE A 133 3.65 -7.17 -4.95
CA PHE A 133 5.10 -7.29 -4.82
C PHE A 133 5.87 -6.38 -5.79
N ASP A 134 5.22 -5.93 -6.86
CA ASP A 134 5.80 -5.00 -7.84
C ASP A 134 5.73 -3.52 -7.41
N ASN A 135 5.00 -3.22 -6.34
CA ASN A 135 4.76 -1.84 -5.89
C ASN A 135 5.10 -1.69 -4.41
N LEU A 136 6.39 -1.45 -4.16
CA LEU A 136 6.96 -1.31 -2.84
C LEU A 136 7.05 0.16 -2.43
N VAL A 137 6.66 0.47 -1.21
CA VAL A 137 6.59 1.84 -0.68
C VAL A 137 7.19 1.88 0.72
N ALA A 138 7.95 2.91 1.03
CA ALA A 138 8.49 3.17 2.36
C ALA A 138 7.59 4.17 3.08
N GLU A 139 6.97 3.76 4.18
CA GLU A 139 6.37 4.70 5.13
C GLU A 139 7.48 5.41 5.90
N ARG A 140 7.24 6.66 6.33
CA ARG A 140 8.21 7.47 7.08
C ARG A 140 8.15 7.13 8.55
#